data_AF-A0A6P6EUA9-F1
#
_entry.id   AF-A0A6P6EUA9-F1
#
_cell.length_a   1.000
_cell.length_b   1.000
_cell.length_c   1.000
_cell.angle_alpha   90.00
_cell.angle_beta   90.00
_cell.angle_gamma   90.00
#
_symmetry.space_group_name_H-M   'P 1'
#
loop_
_entity.id
_entity.type
_entity.pdbx_description
1 polymer ?
#
loop_
_entity_poly.entity_id
_entity_poly.type
_entity_poly.pdbx_seq_one_letter_code
_entity_poly.pdbx_strand_id
1 'polypeptide(L)'
;MGAGIAVLFKKKFGGVQELLNQQKKPGEVAVLKREGRYIYYLITKKRASHKPTYENLQKSLEAMKSHCLKNGVTDLSMPRIGCGLDRLQWENVSAIIEEVFEATDIRITVYTL
;
A
#
# COMPACT_ATOMS: atom_id res chain seq x y z
N MET A 1 -9.50 9.01 0.02
CA MET A 1 -9.00 8.95 1.42
C MET A 1 -9.98 9.68 2.34
N GLY A 2 -11.11 9.04 2.68
CA GLY A 2 -12.19 9.69 3.47
C GLY A 2 -12.67 8.90 4.69
N ALA A 3 -12.14 7.70 4.92
CA ALA A 3 -12.51 6.84 6.05
C ALA A 3 -11.31 6.00 6.52
N GLY A 4 -11.39 5.50 7.76
CA GLY A 4 -10.36 4.66 8.38
C GLY A 4 -8.99 5.34 8.49
N ILE A 5 -7.93 4.53 8.49
CA ILE A 5 -6.54 5.04 8.62
C ILE A 5 -6.14 5.99 7.48
N ALA A 6 -6.79 5.90 6.31
CA ALA A 6 -6.52 6.78 5.18
C ALA A 6 -6.79 8.27 5.50
N VAL A 7 -7.68 8.58 6.45
CA VAL A 7 -7.90 9.97 6.91
C VAL A 7 -6.69 10.49 7.67
N LEU A 8 -6.08 9.65 8.52
CA LEU A 8 -4.87 10.00 9.26
C LEU A 8 -3.69 10.25 8.30
N PHE A 9 -3.54 9.41 7.27
CA PHE A 9 -2.51 9.61 6.24
C PHE A 9 -2.72 10.93 5.49
N LYS A 10 -3.96 11.25 5.08
CA LYS A 10 -4.27 12.53 4.44
C LYS A 10 -3.91 13.71 5.34
N LYS A 11 -4.25 13.64 6.63
CA LYS A 11 -3.95 14.71 7.61
C LYS A 11 -2.45 14.85 7.88
N LYS A 12 -1.73 13.74 7.99
CA LYS A 12 -0.31 13.71 8.35
C LYS A 12 0.62 14.02 7.19
N PHE A 13 0.37 13.46 6.00
CA PHE A 13 1.29 13.52 4.87
C PHE A 13 0.81 14.40 3.71
N GLY A 14 -0.47 14.78 3.69
CA GLY A 14 -1.06 15.62 2.64
C GLY A 14 -0.84 15.03 1.24
N GLY A 15 -0.46 15.87 0.28
CA GLY A 15 0.01 15.42 -1.04
C GLY A 15 -1.06 14.86 -1.98
N VAL A 16 -2.35 15.15 -1.76
CA VAL A 16 -3.43 14.59 -2.60
C VAL A 16 -3.25 14.95 -4.07
N GLN A 17 -2.91 16.21 -4.38
CA GLN A 17 -2.70 16.63 -5.78
C GLN A 17 -1.47 15.95 -6.39
N GLU A 18 -0.39 15.79 -5.63
CA GLU A 18 0.82 15.07 -6.07
C GLU A 18 0.53 13.61 -6.39
N LEU A 19 -0.29 12.95 -5.55
CA LEU A 19 -0.77 11.58 -5.82
C LEU A 19 -1.64 11.51 -7.08
N LEU A 20 -2.57 12.45 -7.26
CA LEU A 20 -3.44 12.50 -8.43
C LEU A 20 -2.65 12.72 -9.72
N ASN A 21 -1.62 13.57 -9.68
CA ASN A 21 -0.76 13.86 -10.83
C ASN A 21 0.07 12.64 -11.29
N GLN A 22 0.27 11.64 -10.43
CA GLN A 22 0.92 10.38 -10.80
C GLN A 22 0.02 9.46 -11.64
N GLN A 23 -1.29 9.75 -11.72
CA GLN A 23 -2.28 9.05 -12.56
C GLN A 23 -2.28 7.52 -12.42
N LYS A 24 -2.05 7.04 -11.19
CA LYS A 24 -1.97 5.61 -10.90
C LYS A 24 -3.33 4.91 -10.99
N LYS A 25 -3.30 3.67 -11.46
CA LYS A 25 -4.44 2.79 -11.73
C LYS A 25 -4.43 1.59 -10.78
N PRO A 26 -5.55 0.84 -10.70
CA PRO A 26 -5.58 -0.39 -9.91
C PRO A 26 -4.45 -1.36 -10.30
N GLY A 27 -3.78 -1.93 -9.29
CA GLY A 27 -2.60 -2.76 -9.46
C GLY A 27 -1.28 -1.99 -9.45
N GLU A 28 -1.32 -0.66 -9.38
CA GLU A 28 -0.11 0.17 -9.28
C GLU A 28 0.07 0.76 -7.87
N VAL A 29 1.22 1.38 -7.65
CA VAL A 29 1.54 2.11 -6.41
C VAL A 29 1.82 3.57 -6.72
N ALA A 30 1.19 4.47 -5.95
CA ALA A 30 1.57 5.88 -5.91
C ALA A 30 2.52 6.12 -4.72
N VAL A 31 3.49 7.01 -4.89
CA VAL A 31 4.56 7.21 -3.91
C VAL A 31 4.70 8.69 -3.59
N LEU A 32 4.79 9.02 -2.31
CA LEU A 32 5.23 10.33 -1.84
C LEU A 32 6.58 10.20 -1.14
N LYS A 33 7.50 11.14 -1.38
CA LYS A 33 8.73 11.26 -0.59
C LYS A 33 8.53 12.33 0.48
N ARG A 34 8.70 11.97 1.75
CA ARG A 34 8.56 12.86 2.91
C ARG A 34 9.66 12.54 3.91
N GLU A 35 10.38 13.54 4.40
CA GLU A 35 11.33 13.39 5.52
C GLU A 35 12.33 12.22 5.33
N GLY A 36 12.87 12.06 4.12
CA GLY A 36 13.84 10.99 3.83
C GLY A 36 13.26 9.58 3.65
N ARG A 37 11.93 9.41 3.76
CA ARG A 37 11.25 8.12 3.55
C ARG A 37 10.18 8.20 2.46
N TYR A 38 9.69 7.03 2.07
CA TYR A 38 8.61 6.87 1.10
C TYR A 38 7.30 6.50 1.78
N ILE A 39 6.21 7.10 1.34
CA ILE A 39 4.85 6.76 1.72
C ILE A 39 4.18 6.11 0.52
N TYR A 40 3.86 4.82 0.64
CA TYR A 40 3.26 4.02 -0.43
C TYR A 40 1.74 4.02 -0.34
N TYR A 41 1.09 4.30 -1.46
CA TYR A 41 -0.35 4.25 -1.63
C TYR A 41 -0.68 3.16 -2.66
N LEU A 42 -0.99 1.96 -2.18
CA LEU A 42 -1.40 0.84 -3.00
C LEU A 42 -2.77 1.15 -3.63
N ILE A 43 -2.84 1.18 -4.95
CA ILE A 43 -4.08 1.46 -5.67
C ILE A 43 -4.75 0.12 -5.97
N THR A 44 -5.68 -0.29 -5.12
CA THR A 44 -6.32 -1.61 -5.22
C THR A 44 -7.70 -1.59 -5.90
N LYS A 45 -8.24 -0.39 -6.16
CA LYS A 45 -9.57 -0.19 -6.75
C LYS A 45 -9.72 1.18 -7.40
N LYS A 46 -10.63 1.28 -8.37
CA LYS A 46 -10.90 2.52 -9.13
C LYS A 46 -11.66 3.57 -8.31
N ARG A 47 -12.63 3.14 -7.52
CA ARG A 47 -13.52 4.03 -6.75
C ARG A 47 -13.59 3.56 -5.31
N ALA A 48 -13.78 4.50 -4.39
CA ALA A 48 -13.85 4.20 -2.95
C ALA A 48 -14.99 3.23 -2.59
N SER A 49 -16.11 3.28 -3.32
CA SER A 49 -17.27 2.38 -3.15
C SER A 49 -17.04 0.96 -3.66
N HIS A 50 -16.05 0.73 -4.54
CA HIS A 50 -15.76 -0.59 -5.06
C HIS A 50 -15.05 -1.44 -3.99
N LYS A 51 -15.09 -2.76 -4.18
CA LYS A 51 -14.27 -3.71 -3.43
C LYS A 51 -12.98 -3.99 -4.19
N PRO A 52 -11.82 -4.01 -3.52
CA PRO A 52 -10.59 -4.46 -4.16
C PRO A 52 -10.64 -5.96 -4.42
N THR A 53 -9.81 -6.43 -5.36
CA THR A 53 -9.58 -7.86 -5.59
C THR A 53 -8.20 -8.25 -5.07
N TYR A 54 -8.01 -9.52 -4.69
CA TYR A 54 -6.70 -10.03 -4.29
C TYR A 54 -5.66 -9.83 -5.39
N GLU A 55 -6.05 -10.04 -6.65
CA GLU A 55 -5.18 -9.80 -7.82
C GLU A 55 -4.65 -8.35 -7.87
N ASN A 56 -5.51 -7.34 -7.72
CA ASN A 56 -5.07 -5.95 -7.74
C ASN A 56 -4.22 -5.59 -6.51
N LEU A 57 -4.50 -6.21 -5.36
CA LEU A 57 -3.68 -6.05 -4.17
C LEU A 57 -2.26 -6.60 -4.41
N GLN A 58 -2.16 -7.83 -4.91
CA GLN A 58 -0.88 -8.48 -5.23
C GLN A 58 -0.07 -7.65 -6.21
N LYS A 59 -0.66 -7.24 -7.34
CA LYS A 59 0.01 -6.35 -8.32
C LYS A 59 0.52 -5.06 -7.70
N SER A 60 -0.26 -4.45 -6.81
CA SER A 60 0.15 -3.22 -6.11
C SER A 60 1.34 -3.48 -5.17
N LEU A 61 1.35 -4.62 -4.48
CA LEU A 61 2.47 -5.04 -3.61
C LEU A 61 3.74 -5.33 -4.41
N GLU A 62 3.62 -5.99 -5.56
CA GLU A 62 4.74 -6.22 -6.49
C GLU A 62 5.32 -4.90 -7.01
N ALA A 63 4.47 -3.94 -7.37
CA ALA A 63 4.89 -2.60 -7.78
C ALA A 63 5.60 -1.87 -6.63
N MET A 64 5.11 -2.00 -5.40
CA MET A 64 5.77 -1.45 -4.20
C MET A 64 7.12 -2.11 -3.94
N LYS A 65 7.22 -3.44 -4.02
CA LYS A 65 8.47 -4.20 -3.90
C LYS A 65 9.50 -3.71 -4.91
N SER A 66 9.12 -3.59 -6.19
CA SER A 66 10.00 -3.08 -7.25
C SER A 66 10.55 -1.68 -6.91
N HIS A 67 9.70 -0.78 -6.42
CA HIS A 67 10.15 0.53 -5.96
C HIS A 67 11.10 0.43 -4.76
N CYS A 68 10.82 -0.45 -3.80
CA CYS A 68 11.67 -0.64 -2.62
C CYS A 68 13.08 -1.09 -3.01
N LEU A 69 13.18 -2.13 -3.83
CA LEU A 69 14.47 -2.65 -4.32
C LEU A 69 15.26 -1.58 -5.08
N LYS A 70 14.59 -0.85 -5.98
CA LYS A 70 15.23 0.23 -6.77
C LYS A 70 15.78 1.36 -5.90
N ASN A 71 15.16 1.62 -4.74
CA ASN A 71 15.49 2.77 -3.89
C ASN A 71 16.17 2.36 -2.57
N GLY A 72 16.57 1.10 -2.41
CA GLY A 72 17.23 0.61 -1.19
C GLY A 72 16.35 0.69 0.07
N VAL A 73 15.04 0.52 -0.06
CA VAL A 73 14.12 0.49 1.09
C VAL A 73 14.09 -0.93 1.65
N THR A 74 14.57 -1.11 2.87
CA THR A 74 14.64 -2.40 3.57
C THR A 74 13.63 -2.56 4.68
N ASP A 75 12.92 -1.50 5.05
CA ASP A 75 12.01 -1.50 6.21
C ASP A 75 10.67 -0.88 5.82
N LEU A 76 9.61 -1.65 5.98
CA LEU A 76 8.23 -1.25 5.71
C LEU A 76 7.37 -1.42 6.97
N SER A 77 6.53 -0.43 7.23
CA SER A 77 5.54 -0.47 8.31
C SER A 77 4.16 -0.21 7.74
N MET A 78 3.21 -1.08 8.04
CA MET A 78 1.84 -0.98 7.54
C MET A 78 0.82 -1.44 8.59
N PRO A 79 -0.44 -0.96 8.53
CA PRO A 79 -1.54 -1.59 9.27
C PRO A 79 -1.94 -2.93 8.62
N ARG A 80 -2.95 -3.61 9.18
CA ARG A 80 -3.65 -4.69 8.46
C ARG A 80 -4.39 -4.15 7.22
N ILE A 81 -3.71 -4.11 6.08
CA ILE A 81 -4.21 -3.55 4.82
C ILE A 81 -5.34 -4.42 4.22
N GLY A 82 -6.31 -3.79 3.56
CA GLY A 82 -7.40 -4.50 2.85
C GLY A 82 -8.46 -5.18 3.73
N CYS A 83 -8.27 -5.27 5.05
CA CYS A 83 -9.08 -6.15 5.92
C CYS A 83 -10.26 -5.47 6.66
N GLY A 84 -10.39 -4.16 6.56
CA GLY A 84 -11.50 -3.40 7.16
C GLY A 84 -12.67 -3.22 6.19
N LEU A 85 -12.91 -1.97 5.80
CA LEU A 85 -13.98 -1.59 4.86
C LEU A 85 -13.88 -2.32 3.49
N ASP A 86 -12.68 -2.78 3.15
CA ASP A 86 -12.37 -3.49 1.92
C ASP A 86 -12.72 -4.99 1.97
N ARG A 87 -13.01 -5.54 3.15
CA ARG A 87 -13.52 -6.91 3.39
C ARG A 87 -12.64 -8.05 2.88
N LEU A 88 -11.36 -7.82 2.61
CA LEU A 88 -10.42 -8.92 2.40
C LEU A 88 -10.13 -9.62 3.72
N GLN A 89 -9.75 -10.89 3.65
CA GLN A 89 -9.38 -11.67 4.84
C GLN A 89 -7.89 -11.54 5.08
N TRP A 90 -7.51 -11.27 6.33
CA TRP A 90 -6.10 -11.04 6.69
C TRP A 90 -5.23 -12.24 6.38
N GLU A 91 -5.72 -13.46 6.61
CA GLU A 91 -5.01 -14.71 6.32
C GLU A 91 -4.54 -14.78 4.85
N ASN A 92 -5.41 -14.40 3.91
CA ASN A 92 -5.06 -14.36 2.49
C ASN A 92 -4.12 -13.19 2.17
N VAL A 93 -4.34 -12.03 2.79
CA VAL A 93 -3.50 -10.84 2.59
C VAL A 93 -2.08 -11.08 3.11
N SER A 94 -1.91 -11.72 4.27
CA SER A 94 -0.60 -12.05 4.83
C SER A 94 0.13 -13.05 3.96
N ALA A 95 -0.55 -14.10 3.47
CA ALA A 95 0.04 -15.07 2.54
C ALA A 95 0.55 -14.40 1.26
N ILE A 96 -0.23 -13.47 0.68
CA ILE A 96 0.20 -12.70 -0.51
C ILE A 96 1.41 -11.82 -0.19
N ILE A 97 1.46 -11.20 1.00
CA ILE A 97 2.62 -10.40 1.41
C ILE A 97 3.87 -11.28 1.52
N GLU A 98 3.76 -12.44 2.15
CA GLU A 98 4.86 -13.41 2.27
C GLU A 98 5.36 -13.85 0.90
N GLU A 99 4.46 -14.29 0.01
CA GLU A 99 4.80 -14.72 -1.36
C GLU A 99 5.49 -13.60 -2.15
N VAL A 100 4.93 -12.38 -2.14
CA VAL A 100 5.49 -11.26 -2.91
C VAL A 100 6.89 -10.89 -2.40
N PHE A 101 7.16 -10.99 -1.11
CA PHE A 101 8.41 -10.53 -0.49
C PHE A 101 9.42 -11.63 -0.12
N GLU A 102 9.10 -12.91 -0.34
CA GLU A 102 9.87 -14.09 0.09
C GLU A 102 11.38 -14.00 -0.22
N ALA A 103 11.74 -13.60 -1.44
CA ALA A 103 13.13 -13.50 -1.89
C ALA A 103 13.72 -12.08 -1.77
N THR A 104 13.41 -11.36 -0.68
CA THR A 104 13.93 -9.99 -0.45
C THR A 104 14.34 -9.77 1.00
N ASP A 105 15.31 -8.88 1.22
CA ASP A 105 15.71 -8.44 2.56
C ASP A 105 14.80 -7.35 3.15
N ILE A 106 13.58 -7.21 2.63
CA ILE A 106 12.63 -6.18 3.04
C ILE A 106 11.86 -6.68 4.26
N ARG A 107 12.11 -6.06 5.41
CA ARG A 107 11.41 -6.33 6.66
C ARG A 107 10.06 -5.62 6.68
N ILE A 108 9.00 -6.36 6.94
CA ILE A 108 7.63 -5.83 7.04
C ILE A 108 7.15 -5.96 8.48
N THR A 109 6.79 -4.82 9.09
CA THR A 109 6.14 -4.78 10.40
C THR A 109 4.67 -4.41 10.24
N VAL A 110 3.78 -5.28 10.71
CA VAL A 110 2.33 -5.05 10.69
C VAL A 110 1.88 -4.57 12.06
N TYR A 111 1.23 -3.41 12.10
CA TYR A 111 0.67 -2.84 13.33
C TYR A 111 -0.83 -3.11 13.44
N THR A 112 -1.25 -3.50 14.64
CA THR A 112 -2.65 -3.53 15.08
C THR A 112 -2.81 -2.59 16.27
N LEU A 113 -4.01 -2.03 16.44
CA LEU A 113 -4.38 -1.33 17.66
C LEU A 113 -4.68 -2.32 18.78
#